data_AF-A0A820MLT4-F1
#
_entry.id   AF-A0A820MLT4-F1
#
_cell.length_a   1.000
_cell.length_b   1.000
_cell.length_c   1.000
_cell.angle_alpha   90.00
_cell.angle_beta   90.00
_cell.angle_gamma   90.00
#
_symmetry.space_group_name_H-M   'P 1'
#
loop_
_entity.id
_entity.type
_entity.pdbx_description
1 polymer ?
#
loop_
_entity_poly.entity_id
_entity_poly.type
_entity_poly.pdbx_seq_one_letter_code
_entity_poly.pdbx_strand_id
1 'polypeptide(L)'
;KGYLIMPTILDLKFALKEVTAYFGLFILIIGIIGGILNVIIFTTLKTFRETTCAFYLTFASIVGMGQLFTALFVRILSDGFSIDPRPMLWFCKTYFFASNWCLSVWLTSMCLATIDQVLSMSKYRHLSNLRLAQRFTLIACIFWFIHSLFTLIYWDTSSGTCTVFNPLYSI
;
A
#
# COMPACT_ATOMS: atom_id res chain seq x y z
N LYS A 1 -30.66 -29.67 -0.05
CA LYS A 1 -29.29 -29.19 0.29
C LYS A 1 -29.07 -27.68 0.03
N GLY A 2 -29.77 -27.02 -0.91
CA GLY A 2 -29.60 -25.57 -1.16
C GLY A 2 -30.14 -24.62 -0.07
N TYR A 3 -31.17 -25.02 0.70
CA TYR A 3 -31.83 -24.14 1.68
C TYR A 3 -31.03 -23.88 2.98
N LEU A 4 -30.08 -24.75 3.34
CA LEU A 4 -29.21 -24.57 4.52
C LEU A 4 -27.92 -23.78 4.22
N ILE A 5 -27.58 -23.61 2.94
CA ILE A 5 -26.37 -22.88 2.51
C ILE A 5 -26.63 -21.37 2.48
N MET A 6 -27.88 -20.96 2.22
CA MET A 6 -28.27 -19.56 2.18
C MET A 6 -28.16 -18.81 3.53
N PRO A 7 -28.61 -19.36 4.69
CA PRO A 7 -28.43 -18.68 5.98
C PRO A 7 -26.97 -18.58 6.40
N THR A 8 -26.16 -19.63 6.18
CA THR A 8 -24.74 -19.62 6.53
C THR A 8 -23.92 -18.60 5.72
N ILE A 9 -24.27 -18.37 4.46
CA ILE A 9 -23.65 -17.30 3.65
C ILE A 9 -24.03 -15.91 4.18
N LEU A 10 -25.25 -15.74 4.67
CA LEU A 10 -25.74 -14.45 5.17
C LEU A 10 -25.04 -14.08 6.49
N ASP A 11 -24.94 -15.03 7.41
CA ASP A 11 -24.24 -14.86 8.69
C ASP A 11 -22.74 -14.58 8.46
N LEU A 12 -22.11 -15.28 7.50
CA LEU A 12 -20.72 -15.05 7.14
C LEU A 12 -20.51 -13.64 6.57
N LYS A 13 -21.39 -13.18 5.67
CA LYS A 13 -21.31 -11.83 5.09
C LYS A 13 -21.49 -10.75 6.15
N PHE A 14 -22.40 -10.97 7.10
CA PHE A 14 -22.61 -10.07 8.22
C PHE A 14 -21.38 -9.98 9.13
N ALA A 15 -20.81 -11.13 9.52
CA ALA A 15 -19.59 -11.17 10.32
C ALA A 15 -18.40 -10.51 9.61
N LEU A 16 -18.21 -10.77 8.32
CA LEU A 16 -17.13 -10.16 7.53
C LEU A 16 -17.27 -8.63 7.42
N LYS A 17 -18.50 -8.13 7.30
CA LYS A 17 -18.78 -6.68 7.29
C LYS A 17 -18.36 -6.02 8.60
N GLU A 18 -18.77 -6.58 9.74
CA GLU A 18 -18.42 -6.03 11.05
C GLU A 18 -16.92 -6.09 11.32
N VAL A 19 -16.27 -7.22 11.01
CA VAL A 19 -14.82 -7.37 11.14
C VAL A 19 -14.11 -6.34 10.27
N THR A 20 -14.48 -6.21 8.99
CA THR A 20 -13.81 -5.27 8.09
C THR A 20 -14.01 -3.81 8.54
N ALA A 21 -15.18 -3.47 9.07
CA ALA A 21 -15.43 -2.13 9.61
C ALA A 21 -14.61 -1.85 10.88
N TYR A 22 -14.82 -2.62 11.95
CA TYR A 22 -14.21 -2.33 13.25
C TYR A 22 -12.71 -2.62 13.27
N PHE A 23 -12.29 -3.79 12.77
CA PHE A 23 -10.88 -4.17 12.73
C PHE A 23 -10.13 -3.34 11.69
N GLY A 24 -10.75 -3.03 10.56
CA GLY A 24 -10.17 -2.14 9.55
C GLY A 24 -9.92 -0.73 10.11
N LEU A 25 -10.90 -0.14 10.80
CA LEU A 25 -10.73 1.18 11.45
C LEU A 25 -9.63 1.15 12.51
N PHE A 26 -9.58 0.09 13.33
CA PHE A 26 -8.53 -0.10 14.33
C PHE A 26 -7.13 -0.15 13.69
N ILE A 27 -6.95 -0.95 12.63
CA ILE A 27 -5.69 -1.02 11.88
C ILE A 27 -5.35 0.33 11.26
N LEU A 28 -6.32 1.04 10.70
CA LEU A 28 -6.09 2.34 10.07
C LEU A 28 -5.55 3.36 11.09
N ILE A 29 -6.19 3.46 12.26
CA ILE A 29 -5.79 4.39 13.32
C ILE A 29 -4.40 4.04 13.84
N ILE A 30 -4.15 2.79 14.21
CA ILE A 30 -2.84 2.36 14.73
C ILE A 30 -1.75 2.49 13.67
N GLY A 31 -2.05 2.15 12.42
CA GLY A 31 -1.12 2.25 11.30
C GLY A 31 -0.70 3.69 11.03
N ILE A 32 -1.63 4.64 11.07
CA ILE A 32 -1.33 6.07 10.93
C ILE A 32 -0.48 6.56 12.11
N ILE A 33 -0.88 6.25 13.34
CA ILE A 33 -0.12 6.66 14.54
C ILE A 33 1.30 6.09 14.49
N GLY A 34 1.45 4.79 14.20
CA GLY A 34 2.75 4.13 14.07
C GLY A 34 3.60 4.72 12.95
N GLY A 35 2.99 5.03 11.79
CA GLY A 35 3.66 5.69 10.67
C GLY A 35 4.18 7.08 11.04
N ILE A 36 3.37 7.89 11.72
CA ILE A 36 3.76 9.23 12.20
C ILE A 36 4.92 9.13 13.21
N LEU A 37 4.81 8.21 14.19
CA LEU A 37 5.86 8.00 15.19
C LEU A 37 7.17 7.57 14.54
N ASN A 38 7.14 6.66 13.56
CA ASN A 38 8.34 6.26 12.82
C ASN A 38 8.99 7.45 12.11
N VAL A 39 8.20 8.28 11.41
CA VAL A 39 8.71 9.48 10.74
C VAL A 39 9.34 10.44 11.77
N ILE A 40 8.68 10.68 12.91
CA ILE A 40 9.22 11.55 13.97
C ILE A 40 10.55 11.00 14.50
N ILE A 41 10.62 9.71 14.83
CA ILE A 41 11.83 9.08 15.38
C ILE A 41 12.99 9.19 14.39
N PHE A 42 12.79 8.81 13.13
CA PHE A 42 13.86 8.81 12.14
C PHE A 42 14.32 10.22 11.71
N THR A 43 13.44 11.22 11.79
CA THR A 43 13.78 12.61 11.47
C THR A 43 14.38 13.39 12.64
N THR A 44 13.96 13.09 13.87
CA THR A 44 14.33 13.86 15.08
C THR A 44 15.61 13.34 15.73
N LEU A 45 15.85 12.02 15.76
CA LEU A 45 17.07 11.47 16.36
C LEU A 45 18.27 11.69 15.42
N LYS A 46 19.23 12.51 15.88
CA LYS A 46 20.49 12.78 15.17
C LYS A 46 21.23 11.49 14.77
N THR A 47 21.19 10.45 15.61
CA THR A 47 21.82 9.15 15.35
C THR A 47 21.27 8.44 14.11
N PHE A 48 19.98 8.64 13.80
CA PHE A 48 19.33 7.99 12.67
C PHE A 48 19.29 8.85 11.42
N ARG A 49 19.20 10.18 11.56
CA ARG A 49 19.02 11.13 10.45
C ARG A 49 20.11 11.06 9.37
N GLU A 50 21.33 10.64 9.72
CA GLU A 50 22.46 10.57 8.79
C GLU A 50 22.63 9.18 8.15
N THR A 51 21.81 8.20 8.55
CA THR A 51 21.88 6.85 8.01
C THR A 51 20.96 6.69 6.80
N THR A 52 21.49 6.05 5.76
CA THR A 52 20.76 5.62 4.56
C THR A 52 19.59 4.71 4.88
N CYS A 53 19.75 3.77 5.81
CA CYS A 53 18.69 2.87 6.25
C CYS A 53 17.51 3.64 6.82
N ALA A 54 17.74 4.61 7.72
CA ALA A 54 16.66 5.43 8.26
C ALA A 54 15.93 6.24 7.19
N PHE A 55 16.64 6.70 6.14
CA PHE A 55 16.00 7.35 5.00
C PHE A 55 15.01 6.42 4.28
N TYR A 56 15.42 5.19 3.96
CA TYR A 56 14.53 4.20 3.34
C TYR A 56 13.34 3.85 4.23
N LEU A 57 13.54 3.68 5.54
CA LEU A 57 12.47 3.38 6.49
C LEU A 57 11.51 4.55 6.69
N THR A 58 12.01 5.79 6.66
CA THR A 58 11.18 7.00 6.70
C THR A 58 10.31 7.07 5.45
N PHE A 59 10.92 6.88 4.28
CA PHE A 59 10.21 6.90 3.01
C PHE A 59 9.17 5.77 2.92
N ALA A 60 9.53 4.55 3.34
CA ALA A 60 8.60 3.44 3.45
C ALA A 60 7.43 3.76 4.41
N SER A 61 7.69 4.43 5.54
CA SER A 61 6.62 4.81 6.48
C SER A 61 5.65 5.81 5.86
N ILE A 62 6.14 6.79 5.09
CA ILE A 62 5.31 7.78 4.37
C ILE A 62 4.44 7.09 3.32
N VAL A 63 5.04 6.27 2.45
CA VAL A 63 4.33 5.56 1.39
C VAL A 63 3.36 4.52 1.98
N GLY A 64 3.74 3.86 3.07
CA GLY A 64 2.89 2.91 3.80
C GLY A 64 1.64 3.57 4.37
N MET A 65 1.74 4.80 4.91
CA MET A 65 0.54 5.57 5.29
C MET A 65 -0.34 5.88 4.07
N GLY A 66 0.27 6.26 2.94
CA GLY A 66 -0.44 6.42 1.68
C GLY A 66 -1.21 5.17 1.27
N GLN A 67 -0.60 3.98 1.41
CA GLN A 67 -1.24 2.70 1.11
C GLN A 67 -2.43 2.40 2.02
N LEU A 68 -2.36 2.77 3.31
CA LEU A 68 -3.49 2.62 4.22
C LEU A 68 -4.68 3.47 3.77
N PHE A 69 -4.44 4.69 3.29
CA PHE A 69 -5.51 5.55 2.77
C PHE A 69 -6.04 5.09 1.41
N THR A 70 -5.19 4.62 0.51
CA THR A 70 -5.66 4.22 -0.82
C THR A 70 -6.38 2.88 -0.78
N ALA A 71 -5.83 1.87 -0.09
CA ALA A 71 -6.37 0.52 -0.09
C ALA A 71 -7.34 0.26 1.07
N LEU A 72 -6.90 0.46 2.31
CA LEU A 72 -7.65 0.04 3.49
C LEU A 72 -8.88 0.93 3.73
N PHE A 73 -8.75 2.24 3.60
CA PHE A 73 -9.87 3.17 3.77
C PHE A 73 -11.01 2.92 2.77
N VAL A 74 -10.68 2.72 1.49
CA VAL A 74 -11.69 2.40 0.46
C VAL A 74 -12.36 1.06 0.74
N ARG A 75 -11.60 0.08 1.24
CA ARG A 75 -12.16 -1.22 1.65
C ARG A 75 -13.09 -1.11 2.85
N ILE A 76 -12.75 -0.30 3.85
CA ILE A 76 -13.63 -0.02 4.99
C ILE A 76 -14.93 0.63 4.52
N LEU A 77 -14.86 1.63 3.63
CA LEU A 77 -16.05 2.27 3.09
C LEU A 77 -16.93 1.28 2.31
N SER A 78 -16.33 0.49 1.42
CA SER A 78 -17.09 -0.41 0.56
C SER A 78 -17.61 -1.64 1.30
N ASP A 79 -16.74 -2.40 1.97
CA ASP A 79 -17.11 -3.67 2.59
C ASP A 79 -17.75 -3.44 3.98
N GLY A 80 -17.27 -2.45 4.72
CA GLY A 80 -17.72 -2.15 6.09
C GLY A 80 -18.96 -1.25 6.15
N PHE A 81 -19.01 -0.18 5.35
CA PHE A 81 -20.13 0.79 5.35
C PHE A 81 -21.07 0.64 4.15
N SER A 82 -20.79 -0.27 3.21
CA SER A 82 -21.58 -0.46 1.98
C SER A 82 -21.64 0.79 1.09
N ILE A 83 -20.64 1.68 1.19
CA ILE A 83 -20.46 2.87 0.36
C ILE A 83 -19.32 2.57 -0.62
N ASP A 84 -19.65 2.26 -1.87
CA ASP A 84 -18.65 1.95 -2.88
C ASP A 84 -18.40 3.14 -3.83
N PRO A 85 -17.23 3.81 -3.77
CA PRO A 85 -16.85 4.86 -4.71
C PRO A 85 -16.30 4.32 -6.05
N ARG A 86 -16.04 3.01 -6.15
CA ARG A 86 -15.46 2.35 -7.34
C ARG A 86 -16.31 2.39 -8.62
N PRO A 87 -17.65 2.52 -8.61
CA PRO A 87 -18.44 2.66 -9.84
C PRO A 87 -18.08 3.89 -10.68
N MET A 88 -17.40 4.89 -10.09
CA MET A 88 -16.88 6.01 -10.85
C MET A 88 -15.60 5.60 -11.58
N LEU A 89 -15.62 5.60 -12.92
CA LEU A 89 -14.50 5.16 -13.78
C LEU A 89 -13.15 5.79 -13.38
N TRP A 90 -13.16 7.09 -13.12
CA TRP A 90 -11.94 7.81 -12.76
C TRP A 90 -11.41 7.38 -11.38
N PHE A 91 -12.31 7.15 -10.42
CA PHE A 91 -11.94 6.66 -9.08
C PHE A 91 -11.43 5.22 -9.14
N CYS A 92 -12.08 4.35 -9.91
CA CYS A 92 -11.67 2.96 -10.14
C CYS A 92 -10.21 2.88 -10.58
N LYS A 93 -9.89 3.57 -11.69
CA LYS A 93 -8.55 3.56 -12.28
C LYS A 93 -7.50 4.13 -11.33
N THR A 94 -7.79 5.28 -10.73
CA THR A 94 -6.85 5.95 -9.82
C THR A 94 -6.63 5.17 -8.52
N TYR A 95 -7.67 4.50 -7.99
CA TYR A 95 -7.57 3.61 -6.83
C TYR A 95 -6.60 2.46 -7.07
N PHE A 96 -6.78 1.68 -8.13
CA PHE A 96 -5.90 0.55 -8.43
C PHE A 96 -4.48 1.00 -8.77
N PHE A 97 -4.35 2.09 -9.53
CA PHE A 97 -3.06 2.71 -9.81
C PHE A 97 -2.33 3.10 -8.53
N ALA A 98 -2.96 3.88 -7.64
CA ALA A 98 -2.34 4.40 -6.44
C ALA A 98 -2.03 3.27 -5.44
N SER A 99 -2.93 2.30 -5.29
CA SER A 99 -2.71 1.13 -4.43
C SER A 99 -1.54 0.27 -4.91
N ASN A 100 -1.46 -0.03 -6.21
CA ASN A 100 -0.37 -0.83 -6.76
C ASN A 100 0.98 -0.10 -6.67
N TRP A 101 0.97 1.21 -6.93
CA TRP A 101 2.17 2.04 -6.84
C TRP A 101 2.69 2.11 -5.40
N CYS A 102 1.83 2.46 -4.44
CA CYS A 102 2.20 2.58 -3.04
C CYS A 102 2.70 1.24 -2.47
N LEU A 103 2.02 0.12 -2.74
CA LEU A 103 2.46 -1.21 -2.27
C LEU A 103 3.85 -1.59 -2.79
N SER A 104 4.08 -1.41 -4.10
CA SER A 104 5.34 -1.81 -4.73
C SER A 104 6.52 -0.95 -4.26
N VAL A 105 6.29 0.36 -4.14
CA VAL A 105 7.29 1.30 -3.62
C VAL A 105 7.60 1.03 -2.15
N TRP A 106 6.58 0.76 -1.33
CA TRP A 106 6.75 0.39 0.07
C TRP A 106 7.62 -0.86 0.23
N LEU A 107 7.27 -1.95 -0.48
CA LEU A 107 7.99 -3.21 -0.41
C LEU A 107 9.46 -3.04 -0.87
N THR A 108 9.66 -2.35 -1.99
CA THR A 108 11.01 -2.09 -2.52
C THR A 108 11.84 -1.28 -1.53
N SER A 109 11.25 -0.27 -0.89
CA SER A 109 11.94 0.54 0.11
C SER A 109 12.34 -0.26 1.34
N MET A 110 11.49 -1.19 1.79
CA MET A 110 11.82 -2.13 2.88
C MET A 110 12.96 -3.07 2.50
N CYS A 111 12.95 -3.60 1.28
CA CYS A 111 14.05 -4.42 0.75
C CYS A 111 15.36 -3.63 0.62
N LEU A 112 15.31 -2.37 0.18
CA LEU A 112 16.49 -1.52 0.10
C LEU A 112 17.03 -1.15 1.48
N ALA A 113 16.16 -0.96 2.48
CA ALA A 113 16.57 -0.72 3.86
C ALA A 113 17.34 -1.92 4.44
N THR A 114 16.88 -3.15 4.21
CA THR A 114 17.58 -4.35 4.70
C THR A 114 18.89 -4.59 3.97
N ILE A 115 18.93 -4.41 2.65
CA ILE A 115 20.18 -4.48 1.87
C ILE A 115 21.18 -3.44 2.37
N ASP A 116 20.75 -2.19 2.59
CA ASP A 116 21.61 -1.13 3.08
C ASP A 116 22.15 -1.42 4.49
N GLN A 117 21.34 -1.99 5.37
CA GLN A 117 21.78 -2.43 6.70
C GLN A 117 22.88 -3.50 6.62
N VAL A 118 22.74 -4.47 5.71
CA VAL A 118 23.78 -5.49 5.47
C VAL A 118 25.05 -4.85 4.90
N LEU A 119 24.91 -3.94 3.93
CA LEU A 119 26.04 -3.24 3.32
C LEU A 119 26.80 -2.38 4.35
N SER A 120 26.09 -1.68 5.23
CA SER A 120 26.68 -0.85 6.29
C SER A 120 27.52 -1.66 7.28
N MET A 121 27.16 -2.92 7.52
CA MET A 121 27.89 -3.84 8.42
C MET A 121 29.02 -4.60 7.70
N SER A 122 29.15 -4.44 6.38
CA SER A 122 30.09 -5.18 5.55
C SER A 122 31.30 -4.32 5.10
N LYS A 123 32.23 -4.94 4.37
CA LYS A 123 33.36 -4.25 3.70
C LYS A 123 32.90 -3.21 2.66
N TYR A 124 31.65 -3.28 2.21
CA TYR A 124 31.06 -2.39 1.20
C TYR A 124 30.33 -1.17 1.79
N ARG A 125 30.63 -0.79 3.04
CA ARG A 125 30.03 0.37 3.72
C ARG A 125 30.08 1.68 2.92
N HIS A 126 31.07 1.84 2.03
CA HIS A 126 31.18 3.01 1.15
C HIS A 126 30.00 3.16 0.16
N LEU A 127 29.28 2.07 -0.15
CA LEU A 127 28.07 2.10 -0.99
C LEU A 127 26.85 2.62 -0.22
N SER A 128 26.90 2.59 1.12
CA SER A 128 25.85 3.08 2.02
C SER A 128 25.96 4.61 2.13
N ASN A 129 25.58 5.29 1.05
CA ASN A 129 25.63 6.75 0.92
C ASN A 129 24.23 7.33 0.67
N LEU A 130 23.85 8.36 1.43
CA LEU A 130 22.55 9.01 1.36
C LEU A 130 22.19 9.51 -0.06
N ARG A 131 23.17 10.04 -0.79
CA ARG A 131 22.95 10.52 -2.18
C ARG A 131 22.60 9.36 -3.11
N LEU A 132 23.22 8.20 -2.90
CA LEU A 132 22.94 7.01 -3.70
C LEU A 132 21.57 6.42 -3.32
N ALA A 133 21.24 6.41 -2.02
CA ALA A 133 19.94 5.96 -1.55
C ALA A 133 18.78 6.79 -2.11
N GLN A 134 18.94 8.12 -2.16
CA GLN A 134 17.96 9.01 -2.81
C GLN A 134 17.80 8.70 -4.30
N ARG A 135 18.89 8.45 -5.02
CA ARG A 135 18.84 8.08 -6.45
C ARG A 135 18.15 6.74 -6.67
N PHE A 136 18.48 5.70 -5.89
CA PHE A 136 17.82 4.40 -6.01
C PHE A 136 16.34 4.47 -5.67
N THR A 137 15.97 5.24 -4.63
CA THR A 137 14.56 5.47 -4.28
C THR A 137 13.81 6.16 -5.41
N LEU A 138 14.40 7.20 -6.02
CA LEU A 138 13.81 7.90 -7.15
C LEU A 138 13.64 6.99 -8.38
N ILE A 139 14.66 6.20 -8.73
CA ILE A 139 14.59 5.23 -9.83
C ILE A 139 13.50 4.20 -9.57
N ALA A 140 13.42 3.66 -8.35
CA ALA A 140 12.36 2.73 -7.96
C ALA A 140 10.98 3.37 -8.08
N CYS A 141 10.81 4.62 -7.62
CA CYS A 141 9.53 5.33 -7.74
C CYS A 141 9.10 5.50 -9.20
N ILE A 142 10.03 5.88 -10.09
CA ILE A 142 9.75 6.05 -11.53
C ILE A 142 9.41 4.71 -12.17
N PHE A 143 10.19 3.67 -11.89
CA PHE A 143 9.95 2.32 -12.40
C PHE A 143 8.56 1.81 -12.01
N TRP A 144 8.20 1.91 -10.72
CA TRP A 144 6.89 1.49 -10.24
C TRP A 144 5.76 2.39 -10.69
N PHE A 145 6.01 3.67 -10.94
CA PHE A 145 5.04 4.58 -11.53
C PHE A 145 4.68 4.14 -12.95
N ILE A 146 5.69 3.86 -13.79
CA ILE A 146 5.49 3.36 -15.15
C ILE A 146 4.79 2.00 -15.12
N HIS A 147 5.21 1.08 -14.24
CA HIS A 147 4.55 -0.22 -14.09
C HIS A 147 3.08 -0.07 -13.66
N SER A 148 2.80 0.85 -12.72
CA SER A 148 1.42 1.09 -12.26
C SER A 148 0.59 1.78 -13.33
N LEU A 149 1.18 2.55 -14.25
CA LEU A 149 0.47 3.19 -15.36
C LEU A 149 -0.29 2.16 -16.23
N PHE A 150 0.24 0.95 -16.37
CA PHE A 150 -0.46 -0.15 -17.07
C PHE A 150 -1.83 -0.44 -16.45
N THR A 151 -1.98 -0.31 -15.13
CA THR A 151 -3.28 -0.53 -14.46
C THR A 151 -4.35 0.46 -14.93
N LEU A 152 -4.00 1.69 -15.32
CA LEU A 152 -4.97 2.66 -15.86
C LEU A 152 -5.59 2.22 -17.20
N ILE A 153 -4.86 1.40 -17.96
CA ILE A 153 -5.27 0.90 -19.27
C ILE A 153 -6.16 -0.35 -19.09
N TYR A 154 -5.78 -1.26 -18.18
CA TYR A 154 -6.46 -2.55 -18.02
C TYR A 154 -7.75 -2.49 -17.21
N TRP A 155 -7.86 -1.57 -16.25
CA TRP A 155 -9.05 -1.44 -15.41
C TRP A 155 -10.12 -0.56 -16.07
N ASP A 156 -11.34 -1.08 -16.14
CA ASP A 156 -12.51 -0.38 -16.66
C ASP A 156 -13.73 -0.61 -15.74
N THR A 157 -14.78 0.18 -15.93
CA THR A 157 -16.05 0.02 -15.22
C THR A 157 -17.08 -0.61 -16.15
N SER A 158 -17.37 -1.89 -15.94
CA SER A 158 -18.44 -2.60 -16.64
C SER A 158 -19.61 -2.84 -15.70
N SER A 159 -20.81 -2.39 -16.09
CA SER A 159 -22.06 -2.60 -15.33
C SER A 159 -22.00 -2.13 -13.87
N GLY A 160 -21.32 -1.02 -13.60
CA GLY A 160 -21.17 -0.46 -12.25
C GLY A 160 -20.14 -1.17 -11.37
N THR A 161 -19.40 -2.14 -11.91
CA THR A 161 -18.31 -2.84 -11.21
C THR A 161 -16.97 -2.58 -11.88
N CYS A 162 -15.92 -2.39 -11.08
CA CYS A 162 -14.55 -2.32 -11.56
C CYS A 162 -14.07 -3.70 -12.00
N THR A 163 -13.82 -3.87 -13.29
CA THR A 163 -13.39 -5.14 -13.87
C THR A 163 -12.26 -4.91 -14.85
N VAL A 164 -11.37 -5.89 -14.98
CA VAL A 164 -10.33 -5.88 -16.00
C VAL A 164 -10.96 -6.12 -17.37
N PHE A 165 -10.62 -5.31 -18.37
CA PHE A 165 -11.20 -5.32 -19.73
C PHE A 165 -11.06 -6.69 -20.43
N ASN A 166 -10.13 -7.54 -19.99
CA ASN A 166 -9.98 -8.91 -20.45
C ASN A 166 -9.77 -9.90 -19.27
N PRO A 167 -10.61 -10.94 -19.12
CA PRO A 167 -10.44 -11.96 -18.08
C PRO A 167 -9.19 -12.85 -18.26
N LEU A 168 -8.49 -12.75 -19.39
CA LEU A 168 -7.17 -13.39 -19.59
C LEU A 168 -6.05 -12.76 -18.74
N TYR A 169 -6.25 -11.54 -18.24
CA TYR A 169 -5.27 -10.80 -17.43
C TYR A 169 -5.76 -10.53 -16.00
N SER A 170 -6.90 -11.12 -15.59
CA SER A 170 -7.31 -11.13 -14.18
C SER A 170 -6.50 -12.20 -13.45
N ILE A 171 -5.33 -11.80 -12.93
CA ILE A 171 -4.58 -12.58 -11.93
C ILE A 171 -5.23 -12.36 -10.57
#